data_AF-A0A523NP85-F1
#
_entry.id   AF-A0A523NP85-F1
#
_cell.length_a   1.000
_cell.length_b   1.000
_cell.length_c   1.000
_cell.angle_alpha   90.00
_cell.angle_beta   90.00
_cell.angle_gamma   90.00
#
_symmetry.space_group_name_H-M   'P 1'
#
loop_
_entity.id
_entity.type
_entity.pdbx_description
1 polymer ?
#
loop_
_entity_poly.entity_id
_entity_poly.type
_entity_poly.pdbx_seq_one_letter_code
_entity_poly.pdbx_strand_id
1 'polypeptide(L)'
;MRDFRYRVQPHRFFDGEGGWGAWEVALRYSNIDLNDGDPTGAANGGEMDDITFGVNWYLNPQSRVMFNYVRSDVVSGGVTALDAGTLSIYQFRFQIDF
;
A
#
# COMPACT_ATOMS: atom_id res chain seq x y z
N MET A 1 7.24 8.35 23.80
CA MET A 1 7.36 7.90 22.39
C MET A 1 8.80 7.47 22.17
N ARG A 2 9.06 6.16 21.99
CA ARG A 2 10.40 5.65 21.66
C ARG A 2 10.50 5.54 20.15
N ASP A 3 11.38 6.34 19.55
CA ASP A 3 11.63 6.37 18.11
C ASP A 3 12.48 5.14 17.75
N PHE A 4 11.85 4.00 17.47
CA PHE A 4 12.52 2.79 16.96
C PHE A 4 12.65 2.89 15.44
N ARG A 5 13.62 3.66 14.94
CA ARG A 5 13.95 3.63 13.50
C ARG A 5 15.06 2.63 13.24
N TYR A 6 14.70 1.36 13.13
CA TYR A 6 15.51 0.42 12.37
C TYR A 6 15.28 0.71 10.88
N ARG A 7 15.94 1.76 10.37
CA ARG A 7 15.95 2.04 8.94
C ARG A 7 16.73 0.91 8.26
N VAL A 8 16.09 0.17 7.35
CA VAL A 8 16.80 -0.81 6.51
C VAL A 8 17.83 -0.04 5.69
N GLN A 9 19.11 -0.41 5.86
CA GLN A 9 20.23 0.22 5.18
C GLN A 9 21.01 -0.83 4.39
N PRO A 10 21.39 -0.53 3.14
CA PRO A 10 22.24 -1.42 2.35
C PRO A 10 23.62 -1.55 3.00
N HIS A 11 24.04 -2.79 3.29
CA HIS A 11 25.43 -3.09 3.67
C HIS A 11 26.39 -2.88 2.48
N ARG A 12 25.90 -3.06 1.25
CA ARG A 12 26.58 -2.74 -0.01
C ARG A 12 25.61 -2.02 -0.93
N PHE A 13 26.03 -0.90 -1.50
CA PHE A 13 25.21 -0.10 -2.41
C PHE A 13 24.92 -0.86 -3.70
N PHE A 14 23.84 -0.49 -4.37
CA PHE A 14 23.61 -0.96 -5.72
C PHE A 14 24.56 -0.25 -6.69
N ASP A 15 25.58 -0.98 -7.15
CA ASP A 15 26.68 -0.48 -7.99
C ASP A 15 26.80 -1.20 -9.34
N GLY A 16 26.04 -2.29 -9.54
CA GLY A 16 26.16 -3.13 -10.74
C GLY A 16 27.41 -4.03 -10.76
N GLU A 17 28.29 -3.93 -9.75
CA GLU A 17 29.55 -4.67 -9.62
C GLU A 17 29.52 -5.67 -8.44
N GLY A 18 28.32 -5.95 -7.92
CA GLY A 18 28.05 -7.00 -6.94
C GLY A 18 27.39 -6.54 -5.65
N GLY A 19 27.10 -5.24 -5.49
CA GLY A 19 26.23 -4.77 -4.43
C GLY A 19 24.75 -4.73 -4.88
N TRP A 20 23.86 -5.25 -4.05
CA TRP A 20 22.44 -5.46 -4.39
C TRP A 20 21.52 -4.43 -3.75
N GLY A 21 22.08 -3.47 -3.00
CA GLY A 21 21.31 -2.61 -2.12
C GLY A 21 20.73 -3.39 -0.93
N ALA A 22 19.63 -2.90 -0.38
CA ALA A 22 18.81 -3.64 0.58
C ALA A 22 17.37 -3.76 0.09
N TRP A 23 16.76 -4.88 0.38
CA TRP A 23 15.38 -5.19 0.02
C TRP A 23 14.53 -5.32 1.28
N GLU A 24 13.34 -4.76 1.22
CA GLU A 24 12.33 -4.87 2.26
C GLU A 24 11.00 -5.22 1.59
N VAL A 25 10.28 -6.16 2.18
CA VAL A 25 8.95 -6.57 1.71
C VAL A 25 7.93 -6.26 2.80
N ALA A 26 6.75 -5.86 2.39
CA ALA A 26 5.67 -5.48 3.30
C ALA A 26 4.33 -6.07 2.82
N LEU A 27 3.50 -6.42 3.79
CA LEU A 27 2.10 -6.76 3.58
C LEU A 27 1.26 -5.84 4.44
N ARG A 28 0.17 -5.32 3.89
CA ARG A 28 -0.82 -4.53 4.62
C ARG A 28 -2.22 -5.01 4.27
N TYR A 29 -3.06 -5.12 5.29
CA TYR A 29 -4.49 -5.29 5.16
C TYR A 29 -5.19 -4.07 5.77
N SER A 30 -6.27 -3.61 5.14
CA SER A 30 -7.17 -2.61 5.71
C SER A 30 -8.62 -2.89 5.32
N ASN A 31 -9.54 -2.53 6.20
CA ASN A 31 -10.97 -2.63 6.01
C ASN A 31 -11.61 -1.27 6.36
N ILE A 32 -12.68 -0.91 5.67
CA ILE A 32 -13.52 0.23 5.99
C ILE A 32 -14.99 -0.13 5.73
N ASP A 33 -15.84 0.12 6.72
CA ASP A 33 -17.29 -0.04 6.64
C ASP A 33 -17.94 1.33 6.82
N LEU A 34 -18.77 1.73 5.85
CA LEU A 34 -19.48 3.00 5.80
C LEU A 34 -21.01 2.82 5.82
N ASN A 35 -21.50 1.69 6.31
CA ASN A 35 -22.94 1.46 6.48
C ASN A 35 -23.44 2.06 7.81
N ASP A 36 -24.21 3.14 7.74
CA ASP A 36 -24.64 3.93 8.92
C ASP A 36 -25.98 3.46 9.53
N GLY A 37 -26.37 2.20 9.31
CA GLY A 37 -27.55 1.60 9.94
C GLY A 37 -28.91 2.21 9.56
N ASP A 38 -28.96 3.04 8.52
CA ASP A 38 -30.19 3.67 8.04
C ASP A 38 -31.14 2.63 7.40
N PRO A 39 -32.34 2.41 7.96
CA PRO A 39 -33.30 1.42 7.46
C PRO A 39 -33.88 1.75 6.08
N THR A 40 -33.75 2.99 5.61
CA THR A 40 -34.16 3.39 4.26
C THR A 40 -33.10 3.05 3.21
N GLY A 41 -31.91 2.66 3.66
CA GLY A 41 -30.74 2.43 2.82
C GLY A 41 -30.03 3.72 2.42
N ALA A 42 -30.66 4.90 2.44
CA ALA A 42 -30.20 6.12 1.78
C ALA A 42 -28.83 6.66 2.22
N ALA A 43 -28.33 6.28 3.39
CA ALA A 43 -27.02 6.66 3.90
C ALA A 43 -25.95 5.54 3.87
N ASN A 44 -26.17 4.43 3.17
CA ASN A 44 -25.18 3.34 3.13
C ASN A 44 -24.06 3.61 2.10
N GLY A 45 -22.85 3.81 2.60
CA GLY A 45 -21.64 4.04 1.79
C GLY A 45 -20.95 2.78 1.28
N GLY A 46 -21.33 1.60 1.77
CA GLY A 46 -20.72 0.31 1.42
C GLY A 46 -19.51 -0.07 2.28
N GLU A 47 -18.87 -1.17 1.92
CA GLU A 47 -17.69 -1.73 2.61
C GLU A 47 -16.54 -1.92 1.59
N MET A 48 -15.29 -1.79 2.06
CA MET A 48 -14.12 -2.01 1.24
C MET A 48 -12.99 -2.68 2.03
N ASP A 49 -12.42 -3.72 1.42
CA ASP A 49 -11.23 -4.43 1.90
C ASP A 49 -10.06 -4.23 0.94
N ASP A 50 -8.90 -3.89 1.49
CA ASP A 50 -7.66 -3.73 0.73
C ASP A 50 -6.57 -4.69 1.22
N ILE A 51 -5.94 -5.40 0.29
CA ILE A 51 -4.68 -6.12 0.51
C ILE A 51 -3.59 -5.45 -0.33
N THR A 52 -2.52 -5.02 0.33
CA THR A 52 -1.32 -4.46 -0.31
C THR A 52 -0.12 -5.37 -0.14
N PHE A 53 0.55 -5.68 -1.24
CA PHE A 53 1.90 -6.25 -1.27
C PHE A 53 2.89 -5.18 -1.73
N GLY A 54 3.90 -4.91 -0.90
CA GLY A 54 4.89 -3.86 -1.13
C GLY A 54 6.31 -4.40 -1.18
N VAL A 55 7.13 -3.83 -2.07
CA VAL A 55 8.57 -4.07 -2.16
C VAL A 55 9.30 -2.74 -2.19
N ASN A 56 10.25 -2.57 -1.28
CA ASN A 56 11.13 -1.41 -1.21
C ASN A 56 12.57 -1.85 -1.50
N TRP A 57 13.18 -1.24 -2.50
CA TRP A 57 14.58 -1.45 -2.88
C TRP A 57 15.40 -0.20 -2.58
N TYR A 58 16.25 -0.30 -1.57
CA TYR A 58 17.17 0.73 -1.13
C TYR A 58 18.47 0.59 -1.92
N LEU A 59 18.65 1.43 -2.95
CA LEU A 59 19.83 1.42 -3.81
C LEU A 59 21.06 1.91 -3.05
N ASN A 60 20.87 2.99 -2.28
CA ASN A 60 21.87 3.56 -1.37
C ASN A 60 21.14 4.26 -0.20
N PRO A 61 21.84 4.83 0.80
CA PRO A 61 21.19 5.48 1.94
C PRO A 61 20.28 6.69 1.59
N GLN A 62 20.43 7.25 0.39
CA GLN A 62 19.76 8.46 -0.09
C GLN A 62 18.66 8.17 -1.13
N SER A 63 18.63 6.98 -1.75
CA SER A 63 17.65 6.67 -2.80
C SER A 63 17.01 5.31 -2.64
N ARG A 64 15.70 5.25 -2.95
CA ARG A 64 14.92 4.01 -2.96
C ARG A 64 13.88 3.97 -4.07
N VAL A 65 13.64 2.77 -4.58
CA VAL A 65 12.54 2.42 -5.49
C VAL A 65 11.51 1.64 -4.69
N MET A 66 10.23 1.97 -4.86
CA MET A 66 9.13 1.33 -4.15
C MET A 66 8.08 0.87 -5.16
N PHE A 67 7.61 -0.35 -4.99
CA PHE A 67 6.50 -0.93 -5.75
C PHE A 67 5.44 -1.41 -4.77
N ASN A 68 4.17 -1.07 -5.04
CA ASN A 68 3.03 -1.63 -4.32
C ASN A 68 2.00 -2.17 -5.32
N TYR A 69 1.54 -3.39 -5.07
CA TYR A 69 0.34 -3.94 -5.66
C TYR A 69 -0.78 -3.92 -4.62
N VAL A 70 -1.88 -3.23 -4.93
CA VAL A 70 -3.06 -3.17 -4.06
C VAL A 70 -4.21 -3.87 -4.77
N ARG A 71 -4.86 -4.79 -4.08
CA ARG A 71 -6.15 -5.34 -4.47
C ARG A 71 -7.19 -4.82 -3.51
N SER A 72 -8.20 -4.14 -4.05
CA SER A 72 -9.31 -3.55 -3.32
C SER A 72 -10.59 -4.24 -3.76
N ASP A 73 -11.34 -4.78 -2.81
CA ASP A 73 -12.63 -5.42 -3.02
C ASP A 73 -13.71 -4.54 -2.38
N VAL A 74 -14.66 -4.05 -3.19
CA VAL A 74 -15.70 -3.08 -2.77
C VAL A 74 -17.07 -3.75 -2.83
N VAL A 75 -17.82 -3.62 -1.74
CA VAL A 75 -19.22 -4.05 -1.61
C VAL A 75 -20.10 -2.81 -1.54
N SER A 76 -21.09 -2.71 -2.44
CA SER A 76 -21.99 -1.56 -2.51
C SER A 76 -22.97 -1.53 -1.34
N GLY A 77 -23.21 -0.33 -0.79
CA GLY A 77 -24.24 -0.06 0.23
C GLY A 77 -25.68 0.01 -0.30
N GLY A 78 -25.89 -0.10 -1.62
CA GLY A 78 -27.22 -0.19 -2.23
C GLY A 78 -27.90 1.13 -2.63
N VAL A 79 -27.26 2.30 -2.43
CA VAL A 79 -27.85 3.63 -2.71
C VAL A 79 -27.42 4.23 -4.04
N THR A 80 -26.25 3.83 -4.53
CA THR A 80 -25.65 4.37 -5.76
C THR A 80 -25.20 3.24 -6.66
N ALA A 81 -25.25 3.46 -7.97
CA ALA A 81 -24.72 2.56 -9.01
C ALA A 81 -23.18 2.48 -9.02
N LEU A 82 -22.55 2.60 -7.85
CA LEU A 82 -21.18 2.17 -7.66
C LEU A 82 -21.23 0.65 -7.73
N ASP A 83 -20.80 0.11 -8.87
CA ASP A 83 -20.68 -1.33 -9.06
C ASP A 83 -19.74 -1.87 -7.98
N ALA A 84 -20.28 -2.76 -7.13
CA ALA A 84 -19.45 -3.62 -6.32
C ALA A 84 -18.45 -4.33 -7.24
N GLY A 85 -17.20 -4.40 -6.83
CA GLY A 85 -16.17 -4.87 -7.74
C GLY A 85 -14.78 -4.89 -7.14
N THR A 86 -13.87 -5.51 -7.89
CA THR A 86 -12.46 -5.61 -7.54
C THR A 86 -11.65 -4.60 -8.35
N LEU A 87 -10.83 -3.82 -7.68
CA LEU A 87 -9.84 -2.92 -8.27
C LEU A 87 -8.42 -3.42 -7.98
N SER A 88 -7.59 -3.51 -9.01
CA SER A 88 -6.16 -3.79 -8.89
C SER A 88 -5.35 -2.55 -9.23
N ILE A 89 -4.50 -2.09 -8.31
CA ILE A 89 -3.68 -0.89 -8.43
C ILE A 89 -2.20 -1.30 -8.41
N TYR A 90 -1.45 -0.82 -9.40
CA TYR A 90 0.00 -0.97 -9.48
C TYR A 90 0.64 0.40 -9.28
N GLN A 91 1.39 0.58 -8.20
CA GLN A 91 2.00 1.85 -7.85
C GLN A 91 3.52 1.74 -7.86
N PHE A 92 4.16 2.64 -8.60
CA PHE A 92 5.61 2.82 -8.60
C PHE A 92 5.97 4.16 -7.99
N ARG A 93 7.01 4.20 -7.17
CA ARG A 93 7.56 5.44 -6.63
C ARG A 93 9.09 5.37 -6.59
N PHE A 94 9.71 6.44 -7.06
CA PHE A 94 11.12 6.69 -6.84
C PHE A 94 11.26 7.83 -5.83
N GLN A 95 12.19 7.69 -4.88
CA GLN A 95 12.44 8.69 -3.84
C GLN A 95 13.94 8.95 -3.70
N ILE A 96 14.28 10.23 -3.56
CA ILE A 96 15.61 10.75 -3.21
C ILE A 96 15.47 11.63 -1.96
N ASP A 97 16.44 11.52 -1.06
CA ASP A 97 16.62 12.32 0.16
C ASP A 97 17.93 13.15 0.01
N PHE A 98 17.99 14.37 0.56
CA PHE A 98 19.13 15.29 0.41
C PHE A 98 19.40 16.14 1.66
#